data_AF-A0A3N5X0N9-F1
#
_entry.id   AF-A0A3N5X0N9-F1
#
_cell.length_a   1.000
_cell.length_b   1.000
_cell.length_c   1.000
_cell.angle_alpha   90.00
_cell.angle_beta   90.00
_cell.angle_gamma   90.00
#
_symmetry.space_group_name_H-M   'P 1'
#
loop_
_entity.id
_entity.type
_entity.pdbx_description
1 polymer ?
#
loop_
_entity_poly.entity_id
_entity_poly.type
_entity_poly.pdbx_seq_one_letter_code
_entity_poly.pdbx_strand_id
1 'polypeptide(L)' 'RLIKPLNIRVSRIASGIPVGSDLEYADEVTISRALSGRRDF' A
#
# COMPACT_ATOMS: atom_id res chain seq x y z
N ARG A 1 -6.29 -15.89 -9.73
CA ARG A 1 -6.53 -14.77 -10.70
C ARG A 1 -7.94 -14.90 -11.30
N LEU A 2 -8.99 -14.86 -10.46
CA LEU A 2 -10.36 -15.29 -10.85
C LEU A 2 -11.15 -14.22 -11.63
N ILE A 3 -10.94 -12.95 -11.29
CA ILE A 3 -11.72 -11.80 -11.80
C ILE A 3 -11.13 -11.16 -13.08
N LYS A 4 -9.98 -11.64 -13.59
CA LYS A 4 -9.35 -11.06 -14.78
C LYS A 4 -10.13 -11.23 -16.11
N PRO A 5 -10.90 -12.30 -16.34
CA PRO A 5 -11.69 -12.43 -17.57
C PRO A 5 -12.84 -11.43 -17.70
N LEU A 6 -13.30 -10.82 -16.59
CA LEU A 6 -14.49 -9.96 -16.58
C LEU A 6 -14.26 -8.55 -17.13
N ASN A 7 -13.03 -8.22 -17.57
CA ASN A 7 -12.64 -6.92 -18.12
C ASN A 7 -13.04 -5.69 -17.27
N ILE A 8 -13.14 -5.87 -15.94
CA ILE A 8 -13.40 -4.80 -14.97
C ILE A 8 -12.09 -4.23 -14.43
N ARG A 9 -12.08 -2.93 -14.13
CA ARG A 9 -10.94 -2.28 -13.47
C ARG A 9 -10.84 -2.76 -12.02
N VAL A 10 -9.86 -3.61 -11.73
CA VAL A 10 -9.55 -4.04 -10.36
C VAL A 10 -8.42 -3.18 -9.82
N SER A 11 -8.64 -2.57 -8.66
CA SER A 11 -7.61 -1.85 -7.90
C SER A 11 -7.52 -2.39 -6.47
N ARG A 12 -6.49 -1.99 -5.72
CA ARG A 12 -6.30 -2.35 -4.32
C ARG A 12 -6.11 -1.06 -3.52
N ILE A 13 -6.69 -1.02 -2.33
CA ILE A 13 -6.51 0.09 -1.38
C ILE A 13 -5.02 0.21 -1.04
N ALA A 14 -4.56 1.44 -0.84
CA ALA A 14 -3.19 1.69 -0.40
C ALA A 14 -2.92 0.99 0.95
N SER A 15 -1.72 0.44 1.09
CA SER A 15 -1.24 -0.17 2.34
C SER A 15 0.12 0.42 2.67
N GLY A 16 0.25 1.00 3.86
CA GLY A 16 1.46 1.68 4.29
C GLY A 16 1.25 2.34 5.65
N ILE A 17 2.02 3.39 5.92
CA ILE A 17 1.99 4.12 7.18
C ILE A 17 0.69 4.95 7.29
N PRO A 18 -0.03 4.90 8.42
CA PRO A 18 -1.20 5.74 8.67
C PRO A 18 -0.89 7.25 8.61
N VAL A 19 -1.88 8.04 8.20
CA VAL A 19 -1.75 9.50 8.29
C VAL A 19 -1.76 9.91 9.76
N GLY A 20 -0.76 10.69 10.17
CA GLY A 20 -0.62 11.18 11.55
C GLY A 20 0.05 10.21 12.52
N SER A 21 0.59 9.07 12.06
CA SER A 21 1.43 8.19 12.88
C SER A 21 2.91 8.60 12.81
N ASP A 22 3.63 8.39 13.90
CA ASP A 22 5.09 8.55 13.94
C ASP A 22 5.83 7.29 13.49
N LEU A 23 6.92 7.49 12.75
CA LEU A 23 7.72 6.41 12.17
C LEU A 23 8.38 5.52 13.23
N GLU A 24 8.71 6.10 14.39
CA GLU A 24 9.35 5.42 15.51
C GLU A 24 8.50 4.28 16.12
N TYR A 25 7.19 4.32 15.88
CA TYR A 25 6.25 3.32 16.37
C TYR A 25 5.74 2.39 15.27
N ALA A 26 6.17 2.59 14.03
CA ALA A 26 5.80 1.74 12.92
C ALA A 26 6.70 0.49 12.87
N ASP A 27 6.09 -0.66 12.59
CA ASP A 27 6.85 -1.87 12.38
C ASP A 27 7.60 -1.84 11.03
N GLU A 28 8.72 -2.56 10.96
CA GLU A 28 9.59 -2.59 9.79
C GLU A 28 8.87 -3.07 8.52
N VAL A 29 7.90 -3.97 8.65
CA VAL A 29 7.15 -4.52 7.50
C VAL A 29 6.25 -3.43 6.89
N THR A 30 5.60 -2.63 7.72
CA THR A 30 4.79 -1.50 7.28
C THR A 30 5.65 -0.43 6.61
N ILE A 31 6.81 -0.11 7.18
CA ILE A 31 7.77 0.84 6.59
C ILE A 31 8.23 0.34 5.22
N SER A 32 8.67 -0.92 5.13
CA SER A 32 9.12 -1.53 3.88
C SER A 32 8.04 -1.51 2.79
N ARG A 33 6.79 -1.81 3.15
CA ARG A 33 5.64 -1.73 2.22
C ARG A 33 5.37 -0.31 1.77
N ALA A 34 5.39 0.67 2.69
CA ALA A 34 5.18 2.07 2.38
C ALA A 34 6.26 2.62 1.44
N LEU A 35 7.52 2.25 1.66
CA LEU A 35 8.64 2.64 0.80
C LEU A 35 8.57 1.98 -0.58
N SER A 36 8.29 0.67 -0.64
CA SER A 36 8.18 -0.07 -1.90
C SER A 36 7.02 0.43 -2.77
N GLY A 37 5.95 0.91 -2.13
CA GLY A 37 4.76 1.48 -2.79
C GLY A 37 4.79 3.00 -2.96
N ARG A 38 5.89 3.67 -2.60
CA ARG A 38 5.99 5.14 -2.66
C ARG A 38 5.86 5.62 -4.10
N ARG A 39 5.04 6.64 -4.31
CA ARG A 39 4.88 7.32 -5.59
C ARG A 39 5.56 8.68 -5.52
N ASP A 40 6.06 9.16 -6.66
CA ASP A 40 6.58 10.51 -6.77
C ASP A 40 5.46 11.54 -6.62
N PHE A 41 5.81 12.74 -6.14
CA PHE A 41 4.89 13.87 -5.98
C PHE A 41 4.81 14.72 -7.24
#